data_AF-A0AAW0FQ14-F1
#
_entry.id   AF-A0AAW0FQ14-F1
#
_cell.length_a   1.000
_cell.length_b   1.000
_cell.length_c   1.000
_cell.angle_alpha   90.00
_cell.angle_beta   90.00
_cell.angle_gamma   90.00
#
_symmetry.space_group_name_H-M   'P 1'
#
loop_
_entity.id
_entity.type
_entity.pdbx_description
1 polymer ?
#
loop_
_entity_poly.entity_id
_entity_poly.type
_entity_poly.pdbx_seq_one_letter_code
_entity_poly.pdbx_strand_id
1 'polypeptide(L)'
;MPISIKEVAEGFTSEQKFFILRRLNYDGLVSLDELPAGVTFMLEKIYALSETEAVEILKEYLAEHDEDVNIPEADYEFAQKLVDQAPNSLDNAESGDVKTNLKSHFDTNKPLNEKELELTNVVDISSTESITHSPFELFDWSMQVRLEAGLIAFHSPYPEVRAVTEPYDDPSVPCETPRAIIVGLIWVSIGNGLALMFIKALGYNIDGQAQTYISDQKMGHYAKIPPRAMFRWQMVSVSLLRSFL
;
A
#
# COMPACT_ATOMS: atom_id res chain seq x y z
N MET A 1 -14.74 -9.79 18.89
CA MET A 1 -14.63 -11.26 19.01
C MET A 1 -13.89 -11.73 17.78
N PRO A 2 -12.90 -12.63 17.90
CA PRO A 2 -12.27 -13.22 16.73
C PRO A 2 -13.34 -13.90 15.88
N ILE A 3 -13.30 -13.65 14.57
CA ILE A 3 -14.28 -14.19 13.63
C ILE A 3 -13.61 -15.32 12.86
N SER A 4 -14.26 -16.48 12.82
CA SER A 4 -13.78 -17.64 12.06
C SER A 4 -13.94 -17.37 10.56
N ILE A 5 -13.08 -17.95 9.73
CA ILE A 5 -13.18 -17.89 8.26
C ILE A 5 -14.55 -18.32 7.72
N LYS A 6 -15.27 -19.16 8.48
CA LYS A 6 -16.61 -19.64 8.12
C LYS A 6 -17.68 -18.57 8.31
N GLU A 7 -17.50 -17.67 9.26
CA GLU A 7 -18.44 -16.61 9.64
C GLU A 7 -18.16 -15.29 8.89
N VAL A 8 -16.89 -15.02 8.54
CA VAL A 8 -16.54 -13.84 7.72
C VAL A 8 -16.98 -14.04 6.27
N ALA A 9 -17.65 -13.06 5.68
CA ALA A 9 -18.04 -13.03 4.26
C ALA A 9 -18.71 -14.35 3.80
N GLU A 10 -19.86 -14.68 4.40
CA GLU A 10 -20.60 -15.93 4.15
C GLU A 10 -20.91 -16.22 2.67
N GLY A 11 -20.95 -15.19 1.81
CA GLY A 11 -21.22 -15.34 0.38
C GLY A 11 -20.06 -15.89 -0.46
N PHE A 12 -18.82 -15.93 0.06
CA PHE A 12 -17.70 -16.53 -0.66
C PHE A 12 -17.52 -18.01 -0.33
N THR A 13 -17.18 -18.81 -1.35
CA THR A 13 -16.80 -20.21 -1.18
C THR A 13 -15.48 -20.33 -0.43
N SER A 14 -15.22 -21.48 0.20
CA SER A 14 -13.95 -21.72 0.90
C SER A 14 -12.75 -21.53 -0.03
N GLU A 15 -12.84 -21.99 -1.28
CA GLU A 15 -11.78 -21.85 -2.29
C GLU A 15 -11.49 -20.39 -2.64
N GLN A 16 -12.54 -19.57 -2.82
CA GLN A 16 -12.39 -18.13 -3.03
C GLN A 16 -11.72 -17.46 -1.84
N LYS A 17 -12.14 -17.81 -0.61
CA LYS A 17 -11.52 -17.28 0.62
C LYS A 17 -10.03 -17.65 0.72
N PHE A 18 -9.66 -18.90 0.40
CA PHE A 18 -8.25 -19.32 0.35
C PHE A 18 -7.45 -18.57 -0.70
N PHE A 19 -8.04 -18.31 -1.88
CA PHE A 19 -7.40 -17.50 -2.90
C PHE A 19 -7.14 -16.07 -2.42
N ILE A 20 -8.14 -15.45 -1.78
CA ILE A 20 -8.02 -14.10 -1.20
C ILE A 20 -6.91 -14.05 -0.13
N LEU A 21 -6.87 -15.03 0.79
CA LEU A 21 -5.83 -15.10 1.82
C LEU A 21 -4.42 -15.17 1.23
N ARG A 22 -4.25 -15.98 0.18
CA ARG A 22 -2.97 -16.09 -0.52
C ARG A 22 -2.58 -14.78 -1.21
N ARG A 23 -3.53 -14.07 -1.84
CA ARG A 23 -3.25 -12.76 -2.45
C ARG A 23 -2.87 -11.71 -1.41
N LEU A 24 -3.47 -11.76 -0.23
CA LEU A 24 -3.14 -10.88 0.91
C LEU A 24 -1.86 -11.29 1.65
N ASN A 25 -1.13 -12.32 1.20
CA ASN A 25 0.10 -12.83 1.84
C ASN A 25 -0.12 -13.41 3.25
N TYR A 26 -1.28 -14.05 3.48
CA TYR A 26 -1.64 -14.77 4.71
C TYR A 26 -1.78 -16.28 4.47
N ASP A 27 -0.96 -16.84 3.59
CA ASP A 27 -0.90 -18.27 3.27
C ASP A 27 -0.36 -19.12 4.43
N GLY A 28 0.45 -18.55 5.31
CA GLY A 28 1.07 -19.23 6.46
C GLY A 28 0.23 -19.33 7.74
N LEU A 29 -1.08 -19.09 7.70
CA LEU A 29 -1.92 -19.09 8.92
C LEU A 29 -2.04 -20.51 9.53
N VAL A 30 -1.71 -20.62 10.81
CA VAL A 30 -1.74 -21.89 11.57
C VAL A 30 -3.16 -22.34 11.91
N SER A 31 -4.07 -21.39 12.12
CA SER A 31 -5.49 -21.65 12.38
C SER A 31 -6.37 -20.72 11.55
N LEU A 32 -7.47 -21.25 11.03
CA LEU A 32 -8.49 -20.49 10.29
C LEU A 32 -9.72 -20.18 11.15
N ASP A 33 -9.70 -20.64 12.41
CA ASP A 33 -10.73 -20.39 13.40
C ASP A 33 -10.60 -18.99 14.02
N GLU A 34 -9.38 -18.42 14.01
CA GLU A 34 -9.07 -17.09 14.53
C GLU A 34 -8.32 -16.29 13.46
N LEU A 35 -9.03 -15.51 12.64
CA LEU A 35 -8.38 -14.69 11.61
C LEU A 35 -7.81 -13.39 12.18
N PRO A 36 -6.65 -12.91 11.68
CA PRO A 36 -6.13 -11.58 12.01
C PRO A 36 -7.14 -10.47 11.69
N ALA A 37 -7.07 -9.36 12.43
CA ALA A 37 -7.97 -8.23 12.27
C ALA A 37 -7.92 -7.64 10.85
N GLY A 38 -6.72 -7.45 10.28
CA GLY A 38 -6.54 -6.96 8.92
C GLY A 38 -7.16 -7.86 7.84
N VAL A 39 -7.05 -9.18 7.99
CA VAL A 39 -7.67 -10.16 7.07
C VAL A 39 -9.19 -10.09 7.13
N THR A 40 -9.73 -10.06 8.35
CA THR A 40 -11.17 -9.97 8.58
C THR A 40 -11.73 -8.69 7.97
N PHE A 41 -11.06 -7.57 8.20
CA PHE A 41 -11.40 -6.28 7.62
C PHE A 41 -11.40 -6.32 6.10
N MET A 42 -10.31 -6.81 5.48
CA MET A 42 -10.21 -6.89 4.01
C MET A 42 -11.28 -7.78 3.40
N LEU A 43 -11.56 -8.95 3.98
CA LEU A 43 -12.60 -9.86 3.50
C LEU A 43 -14.00 -9.23 3.56
N GLU A 44 -14.32 -8.53 4.65
CA GLU A 44 -15.60 -7.81 4.78
C GLU A 44 -15.71 -6.68 3.75
N LYS A 45 -14.63 -5.93 3.50
CA LYS A 45 -14.61 -4.85 2.50
C LYS A 45 -14.73 -5.34 1.07
N ILE A 46 -13.99 -6.39 0.71
CA ILE A 46 -14.06 -7.03 -0.61
C ILE A 46 -15.47 -7.58 -0.85
N TYR A 47 -16.11 -8.16 0.17
CA TYR A 47 -17.48 -8.65 0.06
C TYR A 47 -18.51 -7.52 -0.09
N ALA A 48 -18.31 -6.40 0.60
CA ALA A 48 -19.20 -5.25 0.57
C ALA A 48 -19.18 -4.49 -0.77
N LEU A 49 -18.06 -4.53 -1.52
CA LEU A 49 -17.92 -3.88 -2.81
C LEU A 49 -18.84 -4.50 -3.88
N SER A 50 -19.56 -3.63 -4.59
CA SER A 50 -20.30 -4.01 -5.79
C SER A 50 -19.37 -4.11 -7.02
N GLU A 51 -19.79 -4.87 -8.04
CA GLU A 51 -19.01 -5.02 -9.28
C GLU A 51 -18.85 -3.69 -10.03
N THR A 52 -19.85 -2.82 -9.98
CA THR A 52 -19.79 -1.48 -10.58
C THR A 52 -18.74 -0.60 -9.91
N GLU A 53 -18.76 -0.53 -8.58
CA GLU A 53 -17.81 0.29 -7.81
C GLU A 53 -16.40 -0.24 -7.96
N ALA A 54 -16.24 -1.57 -7.95
CA ALA A 54 -14.94 -2.20 -8.11
C ALA A 54 -14.31 -1.91 -9.48
N VAL A 55 -15.09 -1.96 -10.57
CA VAL A 55 -14.60 -1.58 -11.90
C VAL A 55 -14.24 -0.09 -11.97
N GLU A 56 -15.01 0.78 -11.32
CA GLU A 56 -14.72 2.22 -11.27
C GLU A 56 -13.40 2.51 -10.54
N ILE A 57 -13.17 1.88 -9.39
CA ILE A 57 -11.91 1.98 -8.64
C ILE A 57 -10.72 1.53 -9.50
N LEU A 58 -10.86 0.43 -10.23
CA LEU A 58 -9.79 -0.05 -11.11
C LEU A 58 -9.52 0.91 -12.29
N LYS A 59 -10.57 1.53 -12.85
CA LYS A 59 -10.41 2.54 -13.90
C LYS A 59 -9.70 3.80 -13.37
N GLU A 60 -10.05 4.26 -12.17
CA GLU A 60 -9.37 5.39 -11.51
C GLU A 60 -7.90 5.05 -11.24
N TYR A 61 -7.63 3.85 -10.71
CA TYR A 61 -6.28 3.36 -10.45
C TYR A 61 -5.39 3.34 -11.70
N LEU A 62 -5.88 2.78 -12.82
CA LEU A 62 -5.14 2.71 -14.07
C LEU A 62 -4.84 4.10 -14.66
N ALA A 63 -5.75 5.06 -14.45
CA ALA A 63 -5.57 6.44 -14.92
C ALA A 63 -4.60 7.25 -14.04
N GLU A 64 -4.64 7.05 -12.71
CA GLU A 64 -3.76 7.76 -11.78
C GLU A 64 -2.31 7.24 -11.81
N HIS A 65 -2.14 5.95 -12.07
CA HIS A 65 -0.85 5.27 -11.99
C HIS A 65 -0.30 4.86 -13.37
N ASP A 66 -0.72 5.57 -14.42
CA ASP A 66 -0.14 5.42 -15.76
C ASP A 66 1.35 5.77 -15.71
N GLU A 67 2.21 4.88 -16.21
CA GLU A 67 3.67 4.97 -16.16
C GLU A 67 4.34 4.96 -14.77
N ASP A 68 3.65 4.55 -13.69
CA ASP A 68 4.27 4.45 -12.37
C ASP A 68 5.23 3.24 -12.26
N VAL A 69 6.51 3.54 -12.04
CA VAL A 69 7.59 2.55 -11.93
C VAL A 69 7.53 1.74 -10.63
N ASN A 70 6.85 2.24 -9.59
CA ASN A 70 6.78 1.57 -8.29
C ASN A 70 5.71 0.48 -8.23
N ILE A 71 4.82 0.41 -9.22
CA ILE A 71 3.80 -0.63 -9.30
C ILE A 71 4.34 -1.80 -10.12
N PRO A 72 4.26 -3.05 -9.61
CA PRO A 72 4.64 -4.21 -10.39
C PRO A 72 3.82 -4.31 -11.69
N GLU A 73 4.51 -4.48 -12.82
CA GLU A 73 3.88 -4.58 -14.16
C GLU A 73 2.82 -5.68 -14.21
N ALA A 74 3.04 -6.80 -13.53
CA ALA A 74 2.07 -7.90 -13.46
C ALA A 74 0.76 -7.50 -12.77
N ASP A 75 0.81 -6.69 -11.71
CA ASP A 75 -0.38 -6.21 -10.99
C ASP A 75 -1.15 -5.19 -11.85
N TYR A 76 -0.42 -4.29 -12.53
CA TYR A 76 -1.03 -3.31 -13.45
C TYR A 76 -1.69 -3.97 -14.66
N GLU A 77 -1.00 -4.88 -15.34
CA GLU A 77 -1.56 -5.65 -16.46
C GLU A 77 -2.80 -6.46 -16.04
N PHE A 78 -2.81 -6.98 -14.82
CA PHE A 78 -3.93 -7.75 -14.32
C PHE A 78 -5.14 -6.88 -14.04
N ALA A 79 -4.95 -5.71 -13.42
CA ALA A 79 -6.00 -4.71 -13.26
C ALA A 79 -6.58 -4.29 -14.63
N GLN A 80 -5.72 -4.11 -15.64
CA GLN A 80 -6.15 -3.81 -17.00
C GLN A 80 -6.98 -4.95 -17.62
N LYS A 81 -6.51 -6.20 -17.51
CA LYS A 81 -7.25 -7.38 -17.99
C LYS A 81 -8.64 -7.50 -17.35
N LEU A 82 -8.76 -7.18 -16.06
CA LEU A 82 -10.03 -7.23 -15.34
C LEU A 82 -11.01 -6.15 -15.84
N VAL A 83 -10.53 -4.94 -16.13
CA VAL A 83 -11.33 -3.85 -16.69
C VAL A 83 -11.74 -4.15 -18.14
N ASP A 84 -10.82 -4.65 -18.97
CA ASP A 84 -11.10 -5.00 -20.37
C ASP A 84 -12.15 -6.11 -20.52
N GLN A 85 -12.21 -7.00 -19.53
CA GLN A 85 -13.17 -8.11 -19.48
C GLN A 85 -14.49 -7.73 -18.80
N ALA A 86 -14.67 -6.47 -18.38
CA ALA A 86 -15.89 -6.02 -17.74
C ALA A 86 -17.11 -6.11 -18.69
N PRO A 87 -18.27 -6.60 -18.23
CA PRO A 87 -19.47 -6.61 -19.05
C PRO A 87 -19.96 -5.18 -19.33
N ASN A 88 -20.22 -4.87 -20.61
CA ASN A 88 -20.66 -3.57 -21.12
C ASN A 88 -21.88 -2.94 -20.40
N SER A 89 -22.63 -3.72 -19.61
CA SER A 89 -23.71 -3.20 -18.76
C SER A 89 -23.22 -2.33 -17.61
N LEU A 90 -21.96 -2.49 -17.18
CA LEU A 90 -21.36 -1.75 -16.06
C LEU A 90 -20.73 -0.42 -16.50
N ASP A 91 -20.52 -0.20 -17.81
CA ASP A 91 -19.93 1.04 -18.35
C ASP A 91 -20.87 2.25 -18.33
N ASN A 92 -22.18 2.02 -18.16
CA ASN A 92 -23.22 3.06 -18.21
C ASN A 92 -23.86 3.38 -16.85
N ALA A 93 -23.36 2.79 -15.76
CA ALA A 93 -23.79 3.18 -14.42
C ALA A 93 -23.17 4.55 -14.09
N GLU A 94 -24.03 5.54 -13.85
CA GLU A 94 -23.65 6.93 -13.61
C GLU A 94 -22.63 7.05 -12.46
N SER A 95 -21.62 7.89 -12.69
CA SER A 95 -20.64 8.47 -11.77
C SER A 95 -21.27 8.90 -10.43
N GLY A 96 -21.53 7.94 -9.55
CA GLY A 96 -22.12 8.14 -8.24
C GLY A 96 -21.03 8.28 -7.19
N ASP A 97 -20.51 9.50 -7.02
CA ASP A 97 -19.65 9.99 -5.93
C ASP A 97 -19.02 8.89 -5.03
N VAL A 98 -18.08 8.12 -5.62
CA VAL A 98 -17.35 7.01 -5.01
C VAL A 98 -16.79 7.40 -3.64
N LYS A 99 -16.34 8.66 -3.49
CA LYS A 99 -15.79 9.21 -2.26
C LYS A 99 -16.81 9.36 -1.13
N THR A 100 -18.12 9.46 -1.43
CA THR A 100 -19.17 9.52 -0.41
C THR A 100 -19.66 8.14 0.03
N ASN A 101 -19.73 7.16 -0.88
CA ASN A 101 -20.07 5.77 -0.56
C ASN A 101 -18.90 5.02 0.11
N LEU A 102 -17.66 5.33 -0.25
CA LEU A 102 -16.50 4.83 0.50
C LEU A 102 -16.54 5.36 1.94
N LYS A 103 -16.73 6.69 2.14
CA LYS A 103 -16.83 7.36 3.46
C LYS A 103 -17.86 6.73 4.40
N SER A 104 -19.05 6.36 3.91
CA SER A 104 -20.07 5.72 4.74
C SER A 104 -19.68 4.31 5.21
N HIS A 105 -18.78 3.62 4.48
CA HIS A 105 -18.17 2.37 4.91
C HIS A 105 -17.01 2.54 5.91
N PHE A 106 -16.46 3.74 6.13
CA PHE A 106 -15.37 3.96 7.09
C PHE A 106 -15.83 4.09 8.56
N ASP A 107 -17.13 4.23 8.83
CA ASP A 107 -17.65 4.59 10.16
C ASP A 107 -18.15 3.44 11.06
N THR A 108 -17.95 2.17 10.70
CA THR A 108 -18.24 1.07 11.63
C THR A 108 -17.13 0.95 12.66
N ASN A 109 -17.23 1.76 13.72
CA ASN A 109 -16.54 1.65 15.01
C ASN A 109 -16.82 0.30 15.70
N LYS A 110 -16.44 -0.81 15.08
CA LYS A 110 -16.45 -2.12 15.71
C LYS A 110 -15.00 -2.44 16.12
N PRO A 111 -14.66 -2.37 17.41
CA PRO A 111 -13.32 -2.73 17.85
C PRO A 111 -13.09 -4.22 17.55
N LEU A 112 -12.13 -4.49 16.67
CA LEU A 112 -11.61 -5.84 16.47
C LEU A 112 -10.53 -6.04 17.53
N ASN A 113 -10.70 -7.06 18.36
CA ASN A 113 -9.75 -7.34 19.45
C ASN A 113 -8.51 -7.97 18.83
N GLU A 114 -7.37 -7.28 18.94
CA GLU A 114 -6.13 -7.68 18.33
C GLU A 114 -5.41 -8.75 19.17
N LYS A 115 -4.86 -9.75 18.51
CA LYS A 115 -3.90 -10.68 19.11
C LYS A 115 -2.71 -10.74 18.17
N GLU A 116 -1.57 -10.27 18.68
CA GLU A 116 -0.28 -10.29 18.00
C GLU A 116 0.11 -11.76 17.71
N LEU A 117 0.40 -12.06 16.45
CA LEU A 117 0.70 -13.42 15.99
C LEU A 117 2.19 -13.70 16.25
N GLU A 118 2.47 -14.44 17.32
CA GLU A 118 3.83 -14.92 17.59
C GLU A 118 4.29 -15.84 16.45
N LEU A 119 5.33 -15.41 15.73
CA LEU A 119 6.09 -16.15 14.72
C LEU A 119 6.86 -17.33 15.34
N THR A 120 6.15 -18.27 15.95
CA THR A 120 6.74 -19.51 16.46
C THR A 120 5.81 -20.68 16.19
N ASN A 121 6.01 -21.26 15.00
CA ASN A 121 6.00 -22.68 14.65
C ASN A 121 5.56 -22.76 13.20
N VAL A 122 6.56 -22.81 12.30
CA VAL A 122 6.36 -23.13 10.89
C VAL A 122 5.75 -24.53 10.84
N VAL A 123 4.42 -24.59 10.72
CA VAL A 123 3.75 -25.79 10.25
C VAL A 123 3.96 -25.78 8.75
N ASP A 124 4.71 -26.75 8.24
CA ASP A 124 4.85 -26.98 6.80
C ASP A 124 3.45 -27.21 6.22
N ILE A 125 2.88 -26.17 5.61
CA ILE A 125 1.69 -26.26 4.75
C ILE A 125 2.15 -26.84 3.40
N SER A 126 2.75 -28.03 3.44
CA SER A 126 3.17 -28.78 2.26
C SER A 126 2.20 -29.92 1.92
N SER A 127 1.02 -29.96 2.55
CA SER A 127 0.08 -31.06 2.35
C SER A 127 -1.38 -30.62 2.45
N THR A 128 -1.80 -29.73 1.56
CA THR A 128 -3.16 -29.81 1.01
C THR A 128 -3.10 -29.36 -0.44
N GLU A 129 -3.40 -30.28 -1.34
CA GLU A 129 -3.40 -30.09 -2.78
C GLU A 129 -4.32 -28.92 -3.19
N SER A 130 -3.78 -27.90 -3.87
CA SER A 130 -4.38 -27.27 -5.05
C SER A 130 -3.46 -26.17 -5.59
N ILE A 131 -2.45 -26.62 -6.34
CA ILE A 131 -2.05 -25.87 -7.52
C ILE A 131 -3.29 -25.87 -8.43
N THR A 132 -3.94 -24.73 -8.64
CA THR A 132 -4.86 -24.62 -9.79
C THR A 132 -4.74 -23.29 -10.52
N HIS A 133 -4.55 -22.16 -9.83
CA HIS A 133 -4.50 -20.85 -10.49
C HIS A 133 -3.34 -19.99 -10.01
N SER A 134 -2.58 -19.44 -10.96
CA SER A 134 -1.63 -18.37 -10.66
C SER A 134 -2.37 -17.10 -10.22
N PRO A 135 -1.76 -16.19 -9.42
CA PRO A 135 -2.42 -14.98 -8.93
C PRO A 135 -3.01 -14.09 -10.03
N PHE A 136 -2.47 -14.21 -11.24
CA PHE A 136 -2.79 -13.38 -12.41
C PHE A 136 -3.64 -14.12 -13.46
N GLU A 137 -4.09 -15.34 -13.16
CA GLU A 137 -5.01 -16.10 -14.00
C GLU A 137 -6.47 -15.81 -13.64
N LEU A 138 -7.26 -15.53 -14.67
CA LEU A 138 -8.66 -15.21 -14.52
C LEU A 138 -9.51 -16.49 -14.44
N PHE A 139 -10.12 -16.74 -13.28
CA PHE A 139 -11.04 -17.87 -13.07
C PHE A 139 -12.42 -17.42 -12.60
N ASP A 140 -12.48 -16.40 -11.74
CA ASP A 140 -13.72 -15.83 -11.23
C ASP A 140 -13.62 -14.30 -11.29
N TRP A 141 -14.13 -13.73 -12.38
CA TRP A 141 -14.04 -12.30 -12.65
C TRP A 141 -14.72 -11.46 -11.57
N SER A 142 -15.89 -11.88 -11.07
CA SER A 142 -16.67 -11.10 -10.08
C SER A 142 -15.91 -10.99 -8.76
N MET A 143 -15.32 -12.09 -8.29
CA MET A 143 -14.53 -12.09 -7.06
C MET A 143 -13.19 -11.38 -7.24
N GLN A 144 -12.49 -11.60 -8.36
CA GLN A 144 -11.17 -11.00 -8.62
C GLN A 144 -11.23 -9.49 -8.81
N VAL A 145 -12.26 -8.97 -9.49
CA VAL A 145 -12.47 -7.52 -9.63
C VAL A 145 -12.67 -6.87 -8.26
N ARG A 146 -13.50 -7.45 -7.39
CA ARG A 146 -13.74 -6.92 -6.04
C ARG A 146 -12.50 -7.03 -5.15
N LEU A 147 -11.73 -8.11 -5.31
CA LEU A 147 -10.48 -8.32 -4.58
C LEU A 147 -9.43 -7.27 -4.94
N GLU A 148 -9.13 -7.07 -6.22
CA GLU A 148 -8.13 -6.08 -6.64
C GLU A 148 -8.61 -4.66 -6.33
N ALA A 149 -9.88 -4.35 -6.58
CA ALA A 149 -10.44 -3.05 -6.21
C ALA A 149 -10.42 -2.81 -4.69
N GLY A 150 -10.75 -3.82 -3.89
CA GLY A 150 -10.69 -3.75 -2.44
C GLY A 150 -9.26 -3.59 -1.93
N LEU A 151 -8.30 -4.26 -2.57
CA LEU A 151 -6.87 -4.11 -2.26
C LEU A 151 -6.38 -2.69 -2.54
N ILE A 152 -6.80 -2.07 -3.65
CA ILE A 152 -6.42 -0.71 -4.03
C ILE A 152 -7.15 0.35 -3.18
N ALA A 153 -8.41 0.13 -2.84
CA ALA A 153 -9.23 1.08 -2.11
C ALA A 153 -8.95 1.11 -0.60
N PHE A 154 -8.72 -0.06 0.01
CA PHE A 154 -8.59 -0.21 1.45
C PHE A 154 -7.18 -0.61 1.90
N HIS A 155 -6.28 -0.85 0.96
CA HIS A 155 -4.87 -1.07 1.23
C HIS A 155 -4.02 -0.31 0.22
N SER A 156 -2.71 -0.30 0.43
CA SER A 156 -1.82 0.40 -0.49
C SER A 156 -1.66 -0.41 -1.79
N PRO A 157 -1.68 0.24 -2.97
CA PRO A 157 -1.32 -0.43 -4.22
C PRO A 157 0.16 -0.84 -4.23
N TYR A 158 1.01 -0.08 -3.52
CA TYR A 158 2.45 -0.33 -3.40
C TYR A 158 2.75 -1.46 -2.41
N PRO A 159 3.36 -2.58 -2.87
CA PRO A 159 3.70 -3.71 -2.01
C PRO A 159 4.59 -3.35 -0.82
N GLU A 160 5.53 -2.43 -1.00
CA GLU A 160 6.48 -2.01 0.03
C GLU A 160 5.79 -1.31 1.20
N VAL A 161 4.76 -0.52 0.91
CA VAL A 161 3.95 0.15 1.93
C VAL A 161 3.10 -0.89 2.65
N ARG A 162 2.51 -1.85 1.93
CA ARG A 162 1.72 -2.93 2.54
C ARG A 162 2.51 -3.78 3.54
N ALA A 163 3.81 -3.92 3.34
CA ALA A 163 4.66 -4.70 4.25
C ALA A 163 4.88 -4.04 5.62
N VAL A 164 4.58 -2.73 5.76
CA VAL A 164 4.86 -1.96 6.98
C VAL A 164 3.63 -1.25 7.54
N THR A 165 2.51 -1.26 6.84
CA THR A 165 1.24 -0.66 7.28
C THR A 165 0.14 -1.69 7.29
N GLU A 166 -0.63 -1.75 8.37
CA GLU A 166 -1.82 -2.58 8.44
C GLU A 166 -3.00 -1.90 7.73
N PRO A 167 -3.89 -2.66 7.06
CA PRO A 167 -5.06 -2.11 6.38
C PRO A 167 -6.17 -1.65 7.35
N TYR A 168 -6.03 -1.98 8.63
CA TYR A 168 -6.95 -1.63 9.69
C TYR A 168 -6.30 -0.60 10.63
N ASP A 169 -7.05 0.44 10.98
CA ASP A 169 -6.63 1.45 11.95
C ASP A 169 -7.45 1.24 13.23
N ASP A 170 -6.80 0.84 14.33
CA ASP A 170 -7.46 0.65 15.63
C ASP A 170 -7.66 2.00 16.35
N PRO A 171 -8.90 2.50 16.50
CA PRO A 171 -9.16 3.76 17.19
C PRO A 171 -8.84 3.73 18.69
N SER A 172 -8.63 2.54 19.25
CA SER A 172 -8.28 2.36 20.66
C SER A 172 -6.79 2.60 20.94
N VAL A 173 -5.94 2.54 19.90
CA VAL A 173 -4.51 2.84 20.01
C VAL A 173 -4.34 4.37 20.07
N PRO A 174 -3.74 4.91 21.15
CA PRO A 174 -3.65 6.34 21.33
C PRO A 174 -2.56 6.96 20.44
N CYS A 175 -2.96 7.69 19.40
CA CYS A 175 -2.08 8.51 18.56
C CYS A 175 -1.64 9.80 19.29
N GLU A 176 -0.36 10.18 19.16
CA GLU A 176 0.21 11.42 19.75
C GLU A 176 0.05 11.54 21.28
N THR A 177 0.42 10.48 22.02
CA THR A 177 0.27 10.49 23.48
C THR A 177 0.98 11.70 24.13
N PRO A 178 0.38 12.33 25.16
CA PRO A 178 1.04 13.39 25.92
C PRO A 178 2.41 12.97 26.46
N ARG A 179 2.61 11.68 26.73
CA ARG A 179 3.89 11.10 27.13
C ARG A 179 4.98 11.34 26.07
N ALA A 180 4.72 11.06 24.80
CA ALA A 180 5.69 11.24 23.72
C ALA A 180 6.08 12.72 23.56
N ILE A 181 5.08 13.61 23.61
CA ILE A 181 5.28 15.06 23.52
C ILE A 181 6.08 15.58 24.72
N ILE A 182 5.77 15.13 25.94
CA ILE A 182 6.49 15.54 27.16
C ILE A 182 7.94 15.05 27.13
N VAL A 183 8.19 13.79 26.75
CA VAL A 183 9.55 13.26 26.63
C VAL A 183 10.34 14.03 25.55
N GLY A 184 9.73 14.31 24.40
CA GLY A 184 10.34 15.12 23.34
C GLY A 184 10.69 16.54 23.80
N LEU A 185 9.77 17.22 24.47
CA LEU A 185 9.98 18.57 25.01
C LEU A 185 11.05 18.61 26.09
N ILE A 186 11.08 17.63 27.00
CA ILE A 186 12.12 17.50 28.03
C ILE A 186 13.48 17.25 27.38
N TRP A 187 13.55 16.36 26.38
CA TRP A 187 14.80 16.08 25.68
C TRP A 187 15.34 17.29 24.91
N VAL A 188 14.46 18.07 24.27
CA VAL A 188 14.83 19.32 23.58
C VAL A 188 15.23 20.42 24.57
N SER A 189 14.58 20.51 25.73
CA SER A 189 14.83 21.57 26.72
C SER A 189 16.06 21.31 27.59
N ILE A 190 16.35 20.04 27.92
CA ILE A 190 17.53 19.64 28.70
C ILE A 190 18.74 19.41 27.78
N GLY A 191 18.51 18.99 26.53
CA GLY A 191 19.54 18.80 25.53
C GLY A 191 20.19 20.10 25.06
N ASN A 192 21.23 19.99 24.24
CA ASN A 192 21.89 21.15 23.66
C ASN A 192 21.12 21.65 22.43
N GLY A 193 20.17 22.56 22.64
CA GLY A 193 19.36 23.16 21.56
C GLY A 193 20.21 23.83 20.46
N LEU A 194 21.40 24.34 20.79
CA LEU A 194 22.35 24.86 19.79
C LEU A 194 22.87 23.74 18.88
N ALA A 195 23.23 22.58 19.43
CA ALA A 195 23.69 21.45 18.64
C ALA A 195 22.59 20.95 17.67
N LEU A 196 21.34 20.95 18.11
CA LEU A 196 20.20 20.61 17.25
C LEU A 196 20.02 21.64 16.11
N MET A 197 20.14 22.94 16.41
CA MET A 197 20.08 23.99 15.40
C MET A 197 21.23 23.91 14.40
N PHE A 198 22.43 23.55 14.84
CA PHE A 198 23.57 23.31 13.93
C PHE A 198 23.32 22.12 13.00
N ILE A 199 22.85 20.98 13.53
CA ILE A 199 22.53 19.81 12.70
C ILE A 199 21.43 20.16 11.69
N LYS A 200 20.39 20.90 12.12
CA LYS A 200 19.29 21.32 11.25
C LYS A 200 19.74 22.29 10.15
N ALA A 201 20.61 23.24 10.49
CA ALA A 201 21.18 24.17 9.52
C ALA A 201 22.09 23.46 8.49
N LEU A 202 22.90 22.49 8.93
CA LEU A 202 23.71 21.68 8.02
C LEU A 202 22.84 20.80 7.12
N GLY A 203 21.83 20.13 7.69
CA GLY A 203 20.87 19.31 6.94
C GLY A 203 20.17 20.10 5.85
N TYR A 204 19.62 21.27 6.17
CA TYR A 204 18.95 22.13 5.19
C TYR A 204 19.85 22.56 4.03
N ASN A 205 21.12 22.90 4.30
CA ASN A 205 22.07 23.28 3.26
C ASN A 205 22.49 22.09 2.37
N ILE A 206 22.55 20.89 2.93
CA ILE A 206 22.85 19.65 2.18
C ILE A 206 21.66 19.27 1.32
N ASP A 207 20.44 19.30 1.86
CA ASP A 207 19.21 18.97 1.14
C ASP A 207 18.97 19.92 -0.04
N GLY A 208 19.21 21.22 0.14
CA GLY A 208 19.10 22.19 -0.95
C GLY A 208 20.08 21.91 -2.10
N GLN A 209 21.31 21.50 -1.79
CA GLN A 209 22.29 21.09 -2.80
C GLN A 209 21.90 19.78 -3.48
N ALA A 210 21.40 18.80 -2.72
CA ALA A 210 20.94 17.52 -3.24
C ALA A 210 19.72 17.67 -4.18
N GLN A 211 18.74 18.51 -3.83
CA GLN A 211 17.59 18.79 -4.68
C GLN A 211 18.00 19.44 -6.00
N THR A 212 18.92 20.40 -5.95
CA THR A 212 19.46 21.04 -7.15
C THR A 212 20.17 20.02 -8.05
N TYR A 213 20.97 19.12 -7.45
CA TYR A 213 21.63 18.03 -8.18
C TYR A 213 20.63 17.06 -8.84
N ILE A 214 19.57 16.66 -8.13
CA ILE A 214 18.53 15.78 -8.68
C ILE A 214 17.78 16.47 -9.83
N SER A 215 17.49 17.77 -9.69
CA SER A 215 16.86 18.57 -10.75
C SER A 215 17.72 18.59 -12.02
N ASP A 216 19.03 18.81 -11.87
CA ASP A 216 19.98 18.74 -12.98
C ASP A 216 20.05 17.35 -13.63
N GLN A 217 19.96 16.28 -12.83
CA GLN A 217 19.94 14.91 -13.34
C GLN A 217 18.67 14.63 -14.14
N LYS A 218 17.51 15.14 -13.71
CA LYS A 218 16.25 15.08 -14.47
C LYS A 218 16.40 15.81 -15.80
N MET A 219 16.93 17.05 -15.78
CA MET A 219 17.18 17.82 -17.00
C MET A 219 18.13 17.10 -17.96
N GLY A 220 19.21 16.48 -17.44
CA GLY A 220 20.16 15.69 -18.21
C GLY A 220 19.53 14.43 -18.82
N HIS A 221 18.60 13.78 -18.12
CA HIS A 221 17.83 12.65 -18.63
C HIS A 221 16.94 13.07 -19.81
N TYR A 222 16.25 14.21 -19.70
CA TYR A 222 15.46 14.77 -20.81
C TYR A 222 16.32 15.13 -22.03
N ALA A 223 17.57 15.57 -21.80
CA ALA A 223 18.55 15.85 -22.86
C ALA A 223 19.28 14.60 -23.40
N LYS A 224 18.96 13.40 -22.91
CA LYS A 224 19.60 12.11 -23.25
C LYS A 224 21.12 12.08 -23.01
N ILE A 225 21.60 12.78 -21.98
CA ILE A 225 23.01 12.80 -21.60
C ILE A 225 23.29 11.68 -20.59
N PRO A 226 24.33 10.86 -20.77
CA PRO A 226 24.64 9.79 -19.82
C PRO A 226 25.05 10.36 -18.44
N PRO A 227 24.55 9.80 -17.31
CA PRO A 227 24.75 10.35 -15.95
C PRO A 227 26.23 10.51 -15.55
N ARG A 228 27.10 9.61 -16.04
CA ARG A 228 28.55 9.66 -15.76
C ARG A 228 29.24 10.87 -16.37
N ALA A 229 28.74 11.40 -17.48
CA ALA A 229 29.28 12.61 -18.09
C ALA A 229 28.89 13.85 -17.29
N MET A 230 27.63 13.92 -16.83
CA MET A 230 27.12 14.99 -15.96
C MET A 230 27.89 15.09 -14.64
N PHE A 231 28.12 13.96 -13.96
CA PHE A 231 28.88 13.92 -12.71
C PHE A 231 30.31 14.47 -12.88
N ARG A 232 30.99 14.09 -13.97
CA ARG A 232 32.33 14.60 -14.27
C ARG A 232 32.33 16.11 -14.51
N TRP A 233 31.33 16.62 -15.23
CA TRP A 233 31.18 18.05 -15.48
C TRP A 233 30.90 18.85 -14.21
N GLN A 234 30.03 18.34 -13.33
CA GLN A 234 29.75 18.96 -12.03
C GLN A 234 30.99 18.99 -11.12
N MET A 235 31.78 17.91 -11.06
CA MET A 235 33.03 17.89 -10.28
C MET A 235 34.06 18.90 -10.80
N VAL A 236 34.17 19.06 -12.13
CA VAL A 236 35.06 20.06 -12.75
C VAL A 236 34.55 21.49 -12.46
N SER A 237 33.25 21.72 -12.58
CA SER A 237 32.62 23.01 -12.29
C SER A 237 32.85 23.45 -10.85
N VAL A 238 32.62 22.56 -9.87
CA VAL A 238 32.86 22.83 -8.44
C VAL A 238 34.32 23.13 -8.16
N SER A 239 35.24 22.37 -8.77
CA SER A 239 36.68 22.55 -8.57
C SER A 239 37.18 23.88 -9.13
N LEU A 240 36.67 24.31 -10.29
CA LEU A 240 37.02 25.58 -10.91
C LEU A 240 36.45 26.76 -10.14
N LEU A 241 35.14 26.75 -9.81
CA LEU A 241 34.49 27.86 -9.11
C LEU A 241 35.06 28.09 -7.72
N ARG A 242 35.39 27.02 -6.98
CA ARG A 242 36.05 27.13 -5.67
C ARG A 242 37.51 27.56 -5.73
N SER A 243 38.16 27.53 -6.90
CA SER A 243 39.53 27.98 -7.05
C SER A 243 39.65 29.50 -7.25
N PHE A 244 38.54 30.20 -7.56
CA PHE A 244 38.51 31.64 -7.84
C PHE A 244 37.83 32.46 -6.73
N LEU A 245 37.42 31.82 -5.64
CA LEU A 245 36.74 32.38 -4.47
C LEU A 245 37.55 32.04 -3.21
#